data_AF-A0A1D6H437-F1
#
_entry.id   AF-A0A1D6H437-F1
#
_cell.length_a   1.000
_cell.length_b   1.000
_cell.length_c   1.000
_cell.angle_alpha   90.00
_cell.angle_beta   90.00
_cell.angle_gamma   90.00
#
_symmetry.space_group_name_H-M   'P 1'
#
loop_
_entity.id
_entity.type
_entity.pdbx_description
1 polymer ?
#
loop_
_entity_poly.entity_id
_entity_poly.type
_entity_poly.pdbx_seq_one_letter_code
_entity_poly.pdbx_strand_id
1 'polypeptide(L)'
;MIRIHGVKCGPGHGISVGSLGRYKDEKDVEDVKVTGCTLAGTTNGLRIKSYEDSKSSPKASKSTAPNNICVKSGASKVAVNDVVFKNIHGTSNTPEAITLNCANNLPCEGVQLVNIDIKYNGSGNKTMAVCKNAIGKSIGLAKELACI
;
A
#
# COMPACT_ATOMS: atom_id res chain seq x y z
N MET A 1 13.77 11.35 -5.40
CA MET A 1 13.94 10.33 -4.35
C MET A 1 13.40 10.77 -3.00
N ILE A 2 12.45 10.00 -2.45
CA ILE A 2 11.87 10.15 -1.12
C ILE A 2 12.50 9.10 -0.19
N ARG A 3 12.99 9.51 1.00
CA ARG A 3 13.63 8.62 1.96
C ARG A 3 12.98 8.71 3.33
N ILE A 4 12.60 7.56 3.86
CA ILE A 4 12.14 7.36 5.24
C ILE A 4 13.06 6.34 5.90
N HIS A 5 13.58 6.69 7.08
CA HIS A 5 14.52 5.84 7.80
C HIS A 5 14.33 5.91 9.31
N GLY A 6 14.45 4.78 10.00
CA GLY A 6 14.55 4.74 11.47
C GLY A 6 13.28 5.17 12.21
N VAL A 7 12.12 5.18 11.55
CA VAL A 7 10.87 5.64 12.17
C VAL A 7 10.17 4.50 12.92
N LYS A 8 9.58 4.84 14.06
CA LYS A 8 8.62 3.99 14.76
C LYS A 8 7.21 4.49 14.47
N CYS A 9 6.37 3.64 13.90
CA CYS A 9 5.00 3.99 13.54
C CYS A 9 4.02 3.05 14.25
N GLY A 10 2.95 3.60 14.80
CA GLY A 10 1.89 2.81 15.39
C GLY A 10 1.49 3.26 16.80
N PRO A 11 0.21 3.08 17.18
CA PRO A 11 -0.88 2.50 16.38
C PRO A 11 -1.30 3.41 15.21
N GLY A 12 -2.07 2.88 14.25
CA GLY A 12 -2.53 3.63 13.07
C GLY A 12 -2.48 2.80 11.78
N HIS A 13 -2.50 3.42 10.61
CA HIS A 13 -2.61 2.70 9.32
C HIS A 13 -1.30 2.13 8.75
N GLY A 14 -0.18 2.25 9.47
CA GLY A 14 1.14 1.84 8.99
C GLY A 14 1.72 2.81 7.96
N ILE A 15 2.70 2.33 7.18
CA ILE A 15 3.38 3.12 6.15
C ILE A 15 2.66 2.90 4.82
N SER A 16 2.14 3.98 4.23
CA SER A 16 1.34 3.94 3.01
C SER A 16 1.90 4.85 1.91
N VAL A 17 2.00 4.33 0.69
CA VAL A 17 2.12 5.13 -0.54
C VAL A 17 0.73 5.26 -1.16
N GLY A 18 0.24 6.49 -1.28
CA GLY A 18 -1.11 6.80 -1.76
C GLY A 18 -2.17 7.00 -0.65
N SER A 19 -3.45 7.03 -0.97
CA SER A 19 -4.08 6.64 -2.24
C SER A 19 -3.74 7.57 -3.42
N LEU A 20 -3.42 7.00 -4.58
CA LEU A 20 -3.09 7.70 -5.82
C LEU A 20 -4.15 7.45 -6.90
N GLY A 21 -4.16 8.29 -7.93
CA GLY A 21 -5.06 8.23 -9.08
C GLY A 21 -6.45 8.80 -8.80
N ARG A 22 -6.65 9.61 -7.75
CA ARG A 22 -7.97 10.17 -7.42
C ARG A 22 -8.18 11.55 -8.03
N TYR A 23 -7.14 12.37 -8.05
CA TYR A 23 -7.21 13.75 -8.50
C TYR A 23 -6.62 13.91 -9.89
N LYS A 24 -7.16 14.91 -10.59
CA LYS A 24 -6.59 15.36 -11.85
C LYS A 24 -5.19 15.91 -11.59
N ASP A 25 -4.28 15.66 -12.53
CA ASP A 25 -2.91 16.18 -12.53
C ASP A 25 -2.06 15.72 -11.33
N GLU A 26 -2.42 14.59 -10.70
CA GLU A 26 -1.53 13.87 -9.78
C GLU A 26 -0.25 13.47 -10.51
N LYS A 27 0.88 13.62 -9.81
CA LYS A 27 2.20 13.25 -10.33
C LYS A 27 2.54 11.82 -9.95
N ASP A 28 3.36 11.20 -10.78
CA ASP A 28 3.93 9.89 -10.53
C ASP A 28 4.72 9.85 -9.22
N VAL A 29 4.74 8.67 -8.61
CA VAL A 29 5.50 8.39 -7.40
C VAL A 29 6.64 7.46 -7.75
N GLU A 30 7.87 7.96 -7.63
CA GLU A 30 9.08 7.25 -8.02
C GLU A 30 10.17 7.42 -6.97
N ASP A 31 11.11 6.47 -6.92
CA ASP A 31 12.27 6.48 -6.03
C ASP A 31 11.92 6.64 -4.53
N VAL A 32 11.06 5.76 -4.01
CA VAL A 32 10.69 5.76 -2.59
C VAL A 32 11.48 4.70 -1.84
N LYS A 33 12.16 5.09 -0.76
CA LYS A 33 12.90 4.14 0.09
C LYS A 33 12.50 4.28 1.56
N VAL A 34 11.97 3.21 2.12
CA VAL A 34 11.59 3.09 3.53
C VAL A 34 12.46 2.03 4.19
N THR A 35 13.24 2.41 5.19
CA THR A 35 14.28 1.53 5.75
C THR A 35 14.35 1.53 7.27
N GLY A 36 14.59 0.37 7.88
CA GLY A 36 14.91 0.29 9.32
C GLY A 36 13.79 0.81 10.22
N CYS A 37 12.54 0.54 9.86
CA CYS A 37 11.37 1.07 10.57
C CYS A 37 10.76 0.00 11.49
N THR A 38 10.12 0.45 12.58
CA THR A 38 9.43 -0.41 13.53
C THR A 38 7.94 -0.10 13.53
N LEU A 39 7.09 -1.12 13.38
CA LEU A 39 5.63 -0.98 13.42
C LEU A 39 5.06 -1.53 14.73
N ALA A 40 4.07 -0.86 15.31
CA ALA A 40 3.44 -1.28 16.56
C ALA A 40 1.91 -1.18 16.49
N GLY A 41 1.23 -2.32 16.40
CA GLY A 41 -0.24 -2.38 16.42
C GLY A 41 -0.89 -1.56 15.30
N THR A 42 -0.33 -1.61 14.10
CA THR A 42 -0.88 -0.89 12.94
C THR A 42 -1.99 -1.70 12.29
N THR A 43 -2.99 -1.06 11.66
CA THR A 43 -4.02 -1.78 10.90
C THR A 43 -3.36 -2.58 9.78
N ASN A 44 -2.62 -1.92 8.90
CA ASN A 44 -1.73 -2.55 7.92
C ASN A 44 -0.30 -2.27 8.34
N GLY A 45 0.64 -3.13 7.98
CA GLY A 45 2.06 -2.85 8.12
C GLY A 45 2.56 -1.91 7.03
N LEU A 46 2.58 -2.43 5.80
CA LEU A 46 3.01 -1.71 4.59
C LEU A 46 1.88 -1.67 3.58
N ARG A 47 1.76 -0.56 2.84
CA ARG A 47 0.66 -0.40 1.90
C ARG A 47 1.01 0.44 0.67
N ILE A 48 0.57 0.01 -0.50
CA ILE A 48 0.49 0.82 -1.73
C ILE A 48 -0.97 0.81 -2.20
N LYS A 49 -1.51 1.99 -2.54
CA LYS A 49 -2.86 2.13 -3.10
C LYS A 49 -2.84 3.09 -4.29
N SER A 50 -3.07 2.56 -5.48
CA SER A 50 -3.36 3.38 -6.67
C SER A 50 -4.66 2.92 -7.30
N TYR A 51 -5.55 3.86 -7.61
CA TYR A 51 -6.87 3.59 -8.17
C TYR A 51 -6.99 4.11 -9.60
N GLU A 52 -7.88 3.47 -10.33
CA GLU A 52 -8.43 3.94 -11.59
C GLU A 52 -9.07 5.35 -11.41
N ASP A 53 -8.63 6.34 -12.21
CA ASP A 53 -9.09 7.75 -12.21
C ASP A 53 -10.62 7.87 -12.17
N SER A 54 -11.16 8.71 -11.29
CA SER A 54 -12.57 9.08 -11.40
C SER A 54 -12.70 10.15 -12.50
N LYS A 55 -13.28 9.80 -13.66
CA LYS A 55 -13.60 10.79 -14.71
C LYS A 55 -14.51 11.91 -14.14
N SER A 56 -13.86 13.01 -13.77
CA SER A 56 -14.32 14.41 -13.63
C SER A 56 -15.73 14.71 -13.09
N SER A 57 -15.75 15.57 -12.08
CA SER A 57 -16.87 16.39 -11.56
C SER A 57 -17.91 15.62 -10.72
N PRO A 58 -18.11 15.95 -9.44
CA PRO A 58 -19.22 15.40 -8.68
C PRO A 58 -20.52 16.00 -9.22
N LYS A 59 -21.19 15.31 -10.16
CA LYS A 59 -22.65 15.44 -10.27
C LYS A 59 -23.22 14.68 -9.08
N ALA A 60 -23.65 15.44 -8.08
CA ALA A 60 -24.34 14.95 -6.90
C ALA A 60 -25.64 14.25 -7.30
N SER A 61 -25.59 12.94 -7.49
CA SER A 61 -26.78 12.10 -7.50
C SER A 61 -27.07 11.71 -6.05
N LYS A 62 -28.17 12.24 -5.51
CA LYS A 62 -28.70 11.90 -4.18
C LYS A 62 -28.78 10.37 -4.00
N SER A 63 -27.87 9.81 -3.21
CA SER A 63 -28.09 8.53 -2.54
C SER A 63 -28.04 8.77 -1.04
N THR A 64 -29.17 8.54 -0.38
CA THR A 64 -29.35 8.59 1.07
C THR A 64 -28.64 7.40 1.72
N ALA A 65 -27.32 7.50 1.82
CA ALA A 65 -26.45 6.79 2.74
C ALA A 65 -25.23 7.71 2.96
N PRO A 66 -24.90 8.12 4.19
CA PRO A 66 -23.87 9.12 4.40
C PRO A 66 -22.50 8.50 4.12
N ASN A 67 -21.97 8.78 2.92
CA ASN A 67 -20.55 8.72 2.56
C ASN A 67 -19.99 7.41 1.99
N ASN A 68 -20.62 6.79 0.97
CA ASN A 68 -19.82 5.97 0.03
C ASN A 68 -20.49 5.78 -1.36
N ILE A 69 -20.32 6.78 -2.25
CA ILE A 69 -20.57 6.59 -3.69
C ILE A 69 -19.21 6.43 -4.37
N CYS A 70 -18.82 5.18 -4.64
CA CYS A 70 -17.67 4.87 -5.48
C CYS A 70 -18.09 4.91 -6.95
N VAL A 71 -17.75 6.00 -7.65
CA VAL A 71 -17.95 6.14 -9.10
C VAL A 71 -16.89 5.31 -9.85
N LYS A 72 -17.33 4.51 -10.83
CA LYS A 72 -16.51 3.56 -11.59
C LYS A 72 -15.58 4.23 -12.62
N SER A 73 -14.32 3.76 -12.58
CA SER A 73 -13.31 3.50 -13.63
C SER A 73 -13.07 4.48 -14.79
N GLY A 74 -12.08 5.33 -14.62
CA GLY A 74 -11.11 5.74 -15.64
C GLY A 74 -9.75 5.06 -15.35
N ALA A 75 -8.89 4.86 -16.34
CA ALA A 75 -7.57 4.28 -16.13
C ALA A 75 -6.74 5.09 -15.10
N SER A 76 -6.03 4.44 -14.16
CA SER A 76 -5.04 5.15 -13.34
C SER A 76 -3.99 5.74 -14.29
N LYS A 77 -3.64 7.00 -14.08
CA LYS A 77 -2.57 7.67 -14.84
C LYS A 77 -1.32 7.91 -14.01
N VAL A 78 -1.36 7.56 -12.73
CA VAL A 78 -0.26 7.78 -11.79
C VAL A 78 0.55 6.51 -11.70
N ALA A 79 1.76 6.56 -12.23
CA ALA A 79 2.73 5.48 -12.13
C ALA A 79 3.31 5.41 -10.71
N VAL A 80 3.60 4.19 -10.27
CA VAL A 80 4.28 3.93 -9.00
C VAL A 80 5.47 3.03 -9.30
N ASN A 81 6.66 3.63 -9.30
CA ASN A 81 7.89 2.97 -9.70
C ASN A 81 8.91 2.97 -8.56
N ASP A 82 9.71 1.91 -8.48
CA ASP A 82 10.91 1.84 -7.65
C ASP A 82 10.67 2.16 -6.16
N VAL A 83 9.72 1.45 -5.57
CA VAL A 83 9.40 1.53 -4.13
C VAL A 83 10.13 0.42 -3.37
N VAL A 84 11.04 0.79 -2.48
CA VAL A 84 11.83 -0.15 -1.66
C VAL A 84 11.41 -0.06 -0.20
N PHE A 85 10.87 -1.15 0.33
CA PHE A 85 10.70 -1.38 1.76
C PHE A 85 11.79 -2.34 2.24
N LYS A 86 12.59 -1.92 3.23
CA LYS A 86 13.72 -2.72 3.69
C LYS A 86 13.92 -2.72 5.20
N ASN A 87 14.21 -3.88 5.79
CA ASN A 87 14.50 -4.06 7.21
C ASN A 87 13.40 -3.46 8.09
N ILE A 88 12.14 -3.85 7.83
CA ILE A 88 10.99 -3.34 8.57
C ILE A 88 10.44 -4.49 9.42
N HIS A 89 10.26 -4.23 10.71
CA HIS A 89 9.75 -5.22 11.64
C HIS A 89 8.62 -4.65 12.49
N GLY A 90 7.79 -5.51 13.10
CA GLY A 90 6.76 -5.04 14.03
C GLY A 90 5.48 -5.87 14.04
N THR A 91 4.37 -5.22 14.39
CA THR A 91 3.06 -5.88 14.49
C THR A 91 1.93 -5.16 13.77
N SER A 92 0.98 -5.95 13.25
CA SER A 92 -0.29 -5.48 12.71
C SER A 92 -1.48 -6.00 13.54
N ASN A 93 -2.60 -5.28 13.49
CA ASN A 93 -3.87 -5.61 14.12
C ASN A 93 -4.89 -6.18 13.12
N THR A 94 -4.53 -6.32 11.84
CA THR A 94 -5.25 -7.17 10.89
C THR A 94 -4.30 -8.22 10.31
N PRO A 95 -4.84 -9.37 9.82
CA PRO A 95 -4.05 -10.39 9.15
C PRO A 95 -3.25 -9.86 7.95
N GLU A 96 -3.81 -8.91 7.20
CA GLU A 96 -3.21 -8.28 6.02
C GLU A 96 -2.11 -7.28 6.43
N ALA A 97 -0.96 -7.80 6.81
CA ALA A 97 0.21 -7.02 7.22
C ALA A 97 0.82 -6.24 6.05
N ILE A 98 0.70 -6.72 4.81
CA ILE A 98 1.16 -6.04 3.61
C ILE A 98 0.02 -6.00 2.60
N THR A 99 -0.30 -4.82 2.09
CA THR A 99 -1.33 -4.65 1.06
C THR A 99 -0.80 -3.81 -0.11
N LEU A 100 -0.51 -4.43 -1.25
CA LEU A 100 -0.06 -3.74 -2.46
C LEU A 100 -1.17 -3.77 -3.51
N ASN A 101 -1.99 -2.73 -3.55
CA ASN A 101 -3.15 -2.67 -4.45
C ASN A 101 -2.92 -1.62 -5.53
N CYS A 102 -2.47 -2.08 -6.69
CA CYS A 102 -2.17 -1.26 -7.85
C CYS A 102 -3.27 -1.36 -8.91
N ALA A 103 -3.38 -0.33 -9.74
CA ALA A 103 -4.41 -0.27 -10.78
C ALA A 103 -4.17 -1.36 -11.85
N ASN A 104 -5.23 -1.91 -12.44
CA ASN A 104 -5.08 -2.99 -13.43
C ASN A 104 -4.41 -2.51 -14.72
N ASN A 105 -4.68 -1.26 -15.10
CA ASN A 105 -4.16 -0.67 -16.33
C ASN A 105 -2.75 -0.08 -16.16
N LEU A 106 -2.26 0.03 -14.92
CA LEU A 106 -0.97 0.61 -14.59
C LEU A 106 -0.43 -0.06 -13.32
N PRO A 107 0.24 -1.22 -13.47
CA PRO A 107 0.88 -1.93 -12.37
C PRO A 107 1.90 -1.06 -11.63
N CYS A 108 2.14 -1.34 -10.36
CA CYS A 108 3.31 -0.78 -9.68
C CYS A 108 4.54 -1.60 -10.08
N GLU A 109 5.60 -0.97 -10.54
CA GLU A 109 6.81 -1.65 -11.01
C GLU A 109 8.02 -1.35 -10.12
N GLY A 110 9.00 -2.25 -10.11
CA GLY A 110 10.21 -2.08 -9.31
C GLY A 110 10.00 -2.13 -7.79
N VAL A 111 8.88 -2.70 -7.32
CA VAL A 111 8.61 -2.80 -5.87
C VAL A 111 9.53 -3.84 -5.22
N GLN A 112 10.18 -3.49 -4.11
CA GLN A 112 11.06 -4.41 -3.40
C GLN A 112 10.65 -4.52 -1.93
N LEU A 113 10.41 -5.75 -1.49
CA LEU A 113 10.22 -6.11 -0.09
C LEU A 113 11.47 -6.86 0.37
N VAL A 114 12.27 -6.25 1.26
CA VAL A 114 13.55 -6.81 1.69
C VAL A 114 13.61 -6.90 3.20
N ASN A 115 13.79 -8.11 3.76
CA ASN A 115 13.87 -8.34 5.21
C ASN A 115 12.69 -7.71 5.97
N ILE A 116 11.48 -8.16 5.64
CA ILE A 116 10.23 -7.69 6.26
C ILE A 116 9.74 -8.74 7.27
N ASP A 117 9.57 -8.33 8.52
CA ASP A 117 9.08 -9.17 9.63
C ASP A 117 7.96 -8.48 10.41
N ILE A 118 6.75 -8.48 9.85
CA ILE A 118 5.57 -7.88 10.48
C ILE A 118 4.63 -9.02 10.86
N LYS A 119 4.15 -9.05 12.11
CA LYS A 119 3.31 -10.14 12.63
C LYS A 119 1.95 -9.65 13.07
N TYR A 120 0.90 -10.36 12.67
CA TYR A 120 -0.43 -10.12 13.20
C TYR A 120 -0.48 -10.44 14.70
N ASN A 121 -0.98 -9.50 15.51
CA ASN A 121 -1.05 -9.59 16.96
C ASN A 121 -2.43 -10.06 17.50
N GLY A 122 -3.28 -10.61 16.63
CA GLY A 122 -4.57 -11.18 17.05
C GLY A 122 -4.57 -12.71 17.08
N SER A 123 -5.72 -13.30 17.38
CA SER A 123 -5.88 -14.74 17.47
C SER A 123 -5.77 -15.42 16.10
N GLY A 124 -5.01 -16.51 16.02
CA GLY A 124 -4.95 -17.38 14.84
C GLY A 124 -3.73 -17.19 13.92
N ASN A 125 -2.77 -16.31 14.24
CA ASN A 125 -1.45 -16.19 13.59
C ASN A 125 -1.44 -16.31 12.05
N LYS A 126 -2.42 -15.72 11.36
CA LYS A 126 -2.52 -15.71 9.89
C LYS A 126 -1.95 -14.43 9.27
N THR A 127 -0.75 -14.02 9.65
CA THR A 127 -0.08 -12.90 8.97
C THR A 127 -0.02 -13.19 7.47
N MET A 128 -0.49 -12.29 6.63
CA MET A 128 -0.50 -12.46 5.17
C MET A 128 -0.23 -11.16 4.43
N ALA A 129 0.19 -11.29 3.18
CA ALA A 129 0.27 -10.21 2.21
C ALA A 129 -0.80 -10.37 1.12
N VAL A 130 -1.39 -9.25 0.71
CA VAL A 130 -2.34 -9.17 -0.41
C VAL A 130 -1.77 -8.23 -1.46
N CYS A 131 -1.48 -8.76 -2.64
CA CYS A 131 -0.83 -7.99 -3.70
C CYS A 131 -1.58 -8.18 -5.01
N LYS A 132 -1.86 -7.05 -5.67
CA LYS A 132 -2.64 -6.95 -6.89
C LYS A 132 -1.95 -5.96 -7.83
N ASN A 133 -1.54 -6.48 -9.00
CA ASN A 133 -0.83 -5.73 -10.04
C ASN A 133 0.42 -5.00 -9.53
N ALA A 134 1.13 -5.61 -8.57
CA ALA A 134 2.44 -5.14 -8.14
C ALA A 134 3.49 -6.10 -8.70
N ILE A 135 4.51 -5.55 -9.35
CA ILE A 135 5.60 -6.28 -9.98
C ILE A 135 6.88 -5.91 -9.25
N GLY A 136 7.59 -6.92 -8.77
CA GLY A 136 8.66 -6.67 -7.83
C GLY A 136 9.44 -7.90 -7.43
N LYS A 137 10.11 -7.80 -6.28
CA LYS A 137 10.87 -8.88 -5.68
C LYS A 137 10.73 -8.88 -4.15
N SER A 138 10.58 -10.07 -3.60
CA SER A 138 10.64 -10.35 -2.16
C SER A 138 11.94 -11.07 -1.79
N ILE A 139 12.70 -10.53 -0.83
CA ILE A 139 14.01 -11.07 -0.39
C ILE A 139 14.09 -11.12 1.14
N GLY A 140 14.35 -12.29 1.72
CA GLY A 140 14.58 -12.43 3.16
C GLY A 140 13.36 -12.19 4.05
N LEU A 141 12.16 -12.52 3.58
CA LEU A 141 10.92 -12.48 4.36
C LEU A 141 10.20 -13.84 4.35
N ALA A 142 9.24 -14.00 5.26
CA ALA A 142 8.41 -15.19 5.36
C ALA A 142 7.55 -15.41 4.09
N LYS A 143 7.25 -16.68 3.78
CA LYS A 143 6.53 -17.07 2.55
C LYS A 143 5.15 -16.41 2.46
N GLU A 144 4.48 -16.23 3.60
CA GLU A 144 3.15 -15.63 3.71
C GLU A 144 3.13 -14.14 3.38
N LEU A 145 4.29 -13.48 3.47
CA LEU A 145 4.48 -12.07 3.15
C LEU A 145 5.05 -11.86 1.73
N ALA A 146 5.57 -12.91 1.10
CA ALA A 146 6.18 -12.88 -0.23
C ALA A 146 5.10 -13.02 -1.32
N CYS A 147 4.50 -11.89 -1.69
CA CYS A 147 3.40 -11.82 -2.66
C CYS A 147 3.80 -11.25 -4.04
N ILE A 148 5.07 -10.80 -4.17
CA ILE A 148 5.69 -10.23 -5.39
C ILE A 148 7.09 -10.77 -5.59
#